data_AF-A0A7C6QC94-F1
#
_entry.id   AF-A0A7C6QC94-F1
#
_cell.length_a   1.000
_cell.length_b   1.000
_cell.length_c   1.000
_cell.angle_alpha   90.00
_cell.angle_beta   90.00
_cell.angle_gamma   90.00
#
_symmetry.space_group_name_H-M   'P 1'
#
loop_
_entity.id
_entity.type
_entity.pdbx_description
1 polymer ?
#
loop_
_entity_poly.entity_id
_entity_poly.type
_entity_poly.pdbx_seq_one_letter_code
_entity_poly.pdbx_strand_id
1 'polypeptide(L)'
;MTNPCGTTKANIFEKEEVNGLTVYFGSGVNPVNSPAQFFVAWGSQVLAHGLIPTYNKDTQAEGHLWFVDEDEAEAKYRALVAAAGGSSSTNK
;
A
#
# COMPACT_ATOMS: atom_id res chain seq x y z
N MET A 1 -1.91 24.80 -14.68
CA MET A 1 -2.66 24.48 -13.44
C MET A 1 -2.89 22.99 -13.45
N THR A 2 -1.93 22.23 -12.95
CA THR A 2 -2.00 20.76 -12.93
C THR A 2 -2.75 20.38 -11.67
N ASN A 3 -4.06 20.13 -11.77
CA ASN A 3 -4.69 19.27 -10.79
C ASN A 3 -3.85 17.99 -10.78
N PRO A 4 -3.20 17.57 -9.67
CA PRO A 4 -2.62 16.24 -9.62
C PRO A 4 -3.80 15.28 -9.52
N CYS A 5 -4.40 15.00 -10.67
CA CYS A 5 -5.46 14.04 -10.83
C CYS A 5 -4.94 12.72 -10.27
N GLY A 6 -5.56 12.25 -9.19
CA GLY A 6 -5.31 10.92 -8.68
C GLY A 6 -4.60 10.85 -7.33
N THR A 7 -5.10 11.58 -6.33
CA THR A 7 -4.98 11.16 -4.93
C THR A 7 -6.37 11.03 -4.32
N THR A 8 -6.55 10.09 -3.40
CA THR A 8 -7.81 9.86 -2.70
C THR A 8 -7.56 9.63 -1.21
N LYS A 9 -8.62 9.73 -0.41
CA LYS A 9 -8.51 9.50 1.04
C LYS A 9 -8.24 8.02 1.29
N ALA A 10 -7.15 7.74 1.97
CA ALA A 10 -6.81 6.40 2.42
C ALA A 10 -7.59 6.06 3.70
N ASN A 11 -8.31 4.96 3.69
CA ASN A 11 -8.86 4.35 4.88
C ASN A 11 -7.98 3.16 5.28
N ILE A 12 -7.15 3.35 6.30
CA ILE A 12 -6.17 2.33 6.71
C ILE A 12 -6.85 1.35 7.65
N PHE A 13 -6.81 0.07 7.28
CA PHE A 13 -7.27 -1.03 8.12
C PHE A 13 -6.13 -1.54 9.00
N GLU A 14 -4.96 -1.71 8.39
CA GLU A 14 -3.79 -2.25 9.05
C GLU A 14 -2.53 -1.47 8.69
N LYS A 15 -1.61 -1.37 9.65
CA LYS A 15 -0.32 -0.71 9.51
C LYS A 15 0.70 -1.52 10.27
N GLU A 16 1.77 -1.90 9.59
CA GLU A 16 2.91 -2.57 10.21
C GLU A 16 4.21 -1.85 9.84
N GLU A 17 5.12 -1.76 10.79
CA GLU A 17 6.46 -1.21 10.58
C GLU A 17 7.49 -2.31 10.76
N VAL A 18 8.20 -2.62 9.69
CA VAL A 18 9.14 -3.75 9.65
C VAL A 18 10.49 -3.25 9.16
N ASN A 19 11.52 -3.34 10.00
CA ASN A 19 12.88 -2.87 9.70
C ASN A 19 12.93 -1.40 9.19
N GLY A 20 12.05 -0.53 9.70
CA GLY A 20 11.94 0.88 9.29
C GLY A 20 11.17 1.11 7.98
N LEU A 21 10.68 0.04 7.34
CA LEU A 21 9.71 0.14 6.25
C LEU A 21 8.30 0.03 6.82
N THR A 22 7.54 1.11 6.69
CA THR A 22 6.11 1.07 7.02
C THR A 22 5.31 0.53 5.83
N VAL A 23 4.49 -0.47 6.08
CA VAL A 23 3.54 -1.06 5.15
C VAL A 23 2.13 -0.78 5.67
N TYR A 24 1.25 -0.38 4.77
CA TYR A 24 -0.12 0.02 5.04
C TYR A 24 -1.05 -0.83 4.18
N PHE A 25 -2.11 -1.32 4.79
CA PHE A 25 -3.22 -1.99 4.12
C PHE A 25 -4.50 -1.20 4.37
N GLY A 26 -5.26 -0.96 3.32
CA GLY A 26 -6.45 -0.14 3.43
C GLY A 26 -7.36 -0.20 2.22
N SER A 27 -8.34 0.68 2.22
CA SER A 27 -9.26 0.89 1.12
C SER A 27 -9.35 2.37 0.76
N GLY A 28 -9.69 2.66 -0.49
CA GLY A 28 -9.91 4.01 -0.95
C GLY A 28 -10.87 4.03 -2.13
N VAL A 29 -11.40 5.21 -2.43
CA VAL A 29 -12.26 5.39 -3.60
C VAL A 29 -11.38 5.87 -4.75
N ASN A 30 -11.09 4.99 -5.70
CA ASN A 30 -10.40 5.35 -6.94
C ASN A 30 -11.43 5.71 -8.02
N PRO A 31 -11.64 7.00 -8.34
CA PRO A 31 -12.65 7.43 -9.31
C PRO A 31 -12.32 7.03 -10.76
N VAL A 32 -11.11 6.58 -11.05
CA VAL A 32 -10.66 6.24 -12.41
C VAL A 32 -10.96 4.77 -12.76
N ASN A 33 -10.94 3.85 -11.78
CA ASN A 33 -10.91 2.40 -12.03
C ASN A 33 -12.05 1.61 -11.37
N SER A 34 -13.23 2.21 -11.09
CA SER A 34 -14.40 1.55 -10.46
C SER A 34 -14.46 1.66 -8.91
N PRO A 35 -15.67 1.58 -8.27
CA PRO A 35 -15.96 2.17 -6.98
C PRO A 35 -15.41 1.31 -5.84
N ALA A 36 -14.62 1.93 -4.97
CA ALA A 36 -13.92 1.33 -3.84
C ALA A 36 -12.95 0.20 -4.22
N GLN A 37 -11.65 0.46 -4.03
CA GLN A 37 -10.58 -0.50 -4.26
C GLN A 37 -9.73 -0.60 -3.00
N PHE A 38 -9.27 -1.81 -2.72
CA PHE A 38 -8.29 -2.07 -1.68
C PHE A 38 -6.93 -1.59 -2.18
N PHE A 39 -6.05 -1.24 -1.26
CA PHE A 39 -4.69 -0.88 -1.59
C PHE A 39 -3.70 -1.42 -0.58
N VAL A 40 -2.48 -1.63 -1.07
CA VAL A 40 -1.30 -1.88 -0.25
C VAL A 40 -0.29 -0.80 -0.58
N ALA A 41 0.21 -0.11 0.43
CA ALA A 41 1.17 0.97 0.28
C ALA A 41 2.36 0.76 1.21
N TRP A 42 3.57 1.02 0.75
CA TRP A 42 4.78 0.92 1.56
C TRP A 42 5.71 2.10 1.31
N GLY A 43 6.51 2.42 2.33
CA GLY A 43 7.47 3.53 2.30
C GLY A 43 7.08 4.66 3.25
N SER A 44 8.06 5.51 3.55
CA SER A 44 7.95 6.58 4.56
C SER A 44 7.09 7.78 4.11
N GLN A 45 6.91 7.97 2.80
CA GLN A 45 6.19 9.12 2.23
C GLN A 45 4.93 8.74 1.44
N VAL A 46 4.57 7.45 1.42
CA VAL A 46 3.52 6.94 0.52
C VAL A 46 2.11 7.46 0.84
N LEU A 47 1.87 7.83 2.11
CA LEU A 47 0.61 8.41 2.58
C LEU A 47 0.82 9.83 3.08
N ALA A 48 1.21 10.72 2.17
CA ALA A 48 1.31 12.14 2.49
C ALA A 48 -0.05 12.67 2.98
N HIS A 49 -0.13 13.03 4.27
CA HIS A 49 -1.35 13.56 4.90
C HIS A 49 -2.58 12.62 4.85
N GLY A 50 -2.38 11.30 4.78
CA GLY A 50 -3.49 10.33 4.69
C GLY A 50 -4.16 10.29 3.31
N LEU A 51 -3.50 10.84 2.29
CA LEU A 51 -3.88 10.72 0.90
C LEU A 51 -3.00 9.69 0.22
N ILE A 52 -3.61 8.83 -0.59
CA ILE A 52 -2.91 7.82 -1.40
C ILE A 52 -3.09 8.14 -2.89
N PRO A 53 -2.04 8.02 -3.72
CA PRO A 53 -2.20 8.21 -5.15
C PRO A 53 -3.02 7.08 -5.79
N THR A 54 -3.84 7.39 -6.78
CA THR A 54 -4.79 6.45 -7.41
C THR A 54 -4.22 5.70 -8.61
N TYR A 55 -2.92 5.78 -8.83
CA TYR A 55 -2.18 5.01 -9.82
C TYR A 55 -1.39 3.89 -9.12
N ASN A 56 -0.75 2.99 -9.87
CA ASN A 56 0.11 1.97 -9.27
C ASN A 56 1.58 2.41 -9.35
N LYS A 57 2.32 2.26 -8.26
CA LYS A 57 3.77 2.45 -8.19
C LYS A 57 4.37 1.26 -7.46
N ASP A 58 5.28 0.55 -8.11
CA ASP A 58 6.01 -0.56 -7.51
C ASP A 58 7.50 -0.24 -7.57
N THR A 59 8.05 0.24 -6.45
CA THR A 59 9.49 0.39 -6.31
C THR A 59 9.95 -0.21 -4.99
N GLN A 60 11.23 -0.58 -4.92
CA GLN A 60 11.80 -1.26 -3.77
C GLN A 60 11.77 -0.41 -2.48
N ALA A 61 11.83 0.91 -2.60
CA ALA A 61 11.84 1.83 -1.45
C ALA A 61 10.44 2.33 -1.06
N GLU A 62 9.57 2.53 -2.04
CA GLU A 62 8.19 2.98 -1.82
C GLU A 62 7.27 2.57 -2.97
N GLY A 63 6.01 2.28 -2.66
CA GLY A 63 5.07 1.89 -3.67
C GLY A 63 3.66 1.81 -3.14
N HIS A 64 2.70 1.85 -4.03
CA HIS A 64 1.29 1.68 -3.73
C HIS A 64 0.64 0.93 -4.89
N LEU A 65 -0.10 -0.10 -4.54
CA LEU A 65 -0.78 -0.97 -5.48
C LEU A 65 -2.25 -1.01 -5.11
N TRP A 66 -3.10 -0.87 -6.12
CA TRP A 66 -4.55 -0.98 -6.00
C TRP A 66 -5.03 -2.33 -6.48
N PHE A 67 -6.02 -2.86 -5.77
CA PHE A 67 -6.63 -4.15 -6.00
C PHE A 67 -8.16 -4.02 -5.93
N VAL A 68 -8.85 -4.81 -6.75
CA VAL A 68 -10.31 -4.89 -6.69
C VAL A 68 -10.74 -5.89 -5.61
N ASP A 69 -9.91 -6.90 -5.37
CA ASP A 69 -10.16 -8.00 -4.44
C ASP A 69 -9.41 -7.78 -3.11
N GLU A 70 -10.09 -8.02 -1.99
CA GLU A 70 -9.54 -7.84 -0.64
C GLU A 70 -8.47 -8.89 -0.33
N ASP A 71 -8.72 -10.14 -0.69
CA ASP A 71 -7.81 -11.26 -0.42
C ASP A 71 -6.51 -11.10 -1.22
N GLU A 72 -6.58 -10.65 -2.47
CA GLU A 72 -5.39 -10.33 -3.27
C GLU A 72 -4.54 -9.22 -2.62
N ALA A 73 -5.19 -8.18 -2.11
CA ALA A 73 -4.53 -7.08 -1.44
C ALA A 73 -3.91 -7.54 -0.10
N GLU A 74 -4.64 -8.30 0.70
CA GLU A 74 -4.14 -8.82 1.98
C GLU A 74 -2.93 -9.74 1.75
N ALA A 75 -3.01 -10.64 0.77
CA ALA A 75 -1.90 -11.53 0.42
C ALA A 75 -0.63 -10.75 0.05
N LYS A 76 -0.78 -9.63 -0.67
CA LYS A 76 0.35 -8.74 -1.01
C LYS A 76 0.90 -7.99 0.19
N TYR A 77 0.03 -7.48 1.08
CA TYR A 77 0.45 -6.87 2.32
C TYR A 77 1.27 -7.84 3.18
N ARG A 78 0.75 -9.05 3.41
CA ARG A 78 1.46 -10.10 4.16
C ARG A 78 2.79 -10.48 3.51
N ALA A 79 2.83 -10.57 2.18
CA ALA A 79 4.07 -10.86 1.46
C ALA A 79 5.11 -9.75 1.62
N LEU A 80 4.71 -8.47 1.58
CA LEU A 80 5.60 -7.33 1.79
C LEU A 80 6.11 -7.25 3.23
N VAL A 81 5.23 -7.46 4.20
CA VAL A 81 5.57 -7.56 5.63
C VAL A 81 6.57 -8.69 5.87
N ALA A 82 6.29 -9.88 5.34
CA ALA A 82 7.17 -11.03 5.45
C ALA A 82 8.52 -10.80 4.73
N ALA A 83 8.53 -10.16 3.57
CA ALA A 83 9.75 -9.82 2.85
C ALA A 83 10.57 -8.74 3.58
N ALA A 84 9.90 -7.76 4.19
CA ALA A 84 10.54 -6.70 4.95
C ALA A 84 11.09 -7.22 6.28
N GLY A 85 10.43 -8.19 6.92
CA GLY A 85 10.86 -8.81 8.19
C GLY A 85 11.76 -10.02 8.00
N GLY A 86 11.76 -10.60 6.80
CA GLY A 86 12.38 -11.85 6.42
C GLY A 86 13.83 -11.73 5.95
N SER A 87 14.69 -11.20 6.81
CA SER A 87 16.03 -11.75 7.01
C SER A 87 16.25 -11.97 8.50
N SER A 88 15.44 -12.86 9.08
CA SER A 88 15.83 -13.58 10.28
C SER A 88 15.23 -14.99 10.26
N SER A 89 16.07 -15.90 9.76
CA SER A 89 16.17 -17.33 10.09
C SER A 89 14.93 -18.21 9.99
N THR A 90 14.96 -19.12 9.00
CA THR A 90 14.68 -20.53 9.29
C THR A 90 15.91 -21.36 8.90
N ASN A 91 16.87 -21.44 9.82
CA ASN A 91 17.83 -22.53 9.86
C ASN A 91 17.14 -23.69 10.60
N LYS A 92 16.92 -24.82 9.94
CA LYS A 92 16.81 -26.11 10.62
C LYS A 92 17.22 -27.25 9.70
#